data_AF-A0A2N3KY70-F1
#
_entry.id   AF-A0A2N3KY70-F1
#
_cell.length_a   1.000
_cell.length_b   1.000
_cell.length_c   1.000
_cell.angle_alpha   90.00
_cell.angle_beta   90.00
_cell.angle_gamma   90.00
#
_symmetry.space_group_name_H-M   'P 1'
#
loop_
_entity.id
_entity.type
_entity.pdbx_description
1 polymer ?
#
loop_
_entity_poly.entity_id
_entity_poly.type
_entity_poly.pdbx_seq_one_letter_code
_entity_poly.pdbx_strand_id
1 'polypeptide(L)'
;MSNGKLYKDFFYPPFSVLDARQGWWQTRKRQWLDLGIQSELGRDDTWESLKSIYAVKASHIKNSKHKDTPAWASTSIFDPVLCEILYRWFVPSDGLIFDAFAGGSVRGVVASRLGFNYMGFDIRAEQVAANERQAEELCSAPVPKWRCLDSCGKSIHRHFKGQADFLFSCPPYGDLEVYSDLAGDISNMPWDVFAGSLRHSIKQQAKRLKNNRFAAYVVSDIRDKEGFYLGLPEVVRSSFCEAGLKYYGEIVLLNALGTLPLRVRGQWEKSRKPGRAHQNVLLFVKGDPKIAKQDLGDTPCNDPF
;
A
#
# COMPACT_ATOMS: atom_id res chain seq x y z
N MET A 1 -17.70 -18.18 5.70
CA MET A 1 -16.81 -18.34 4.52
C MET A 1 -17.67 -18.46 3.28
N SER A 2 -17.31 -17.82 2.16
CA SER A 2 -18.01 -18.01 0.89
C SER A 2 -17.79 -19.45 0.40
N ASN A 3 -18.86 -20.18 0.10
CA ASN A 3 -18.80 -21.61 -0.27
C ASN A 3 -18.31 -21.87 -1.71
N GLY A 4 -17.79 -20.84 -2.40
CA GLY A 4 -17.31 -20.97 -3.77
C GLY A 4 -16.00 -21.74 -3.85
N LYS A 5 -15.87 -22.62 -4.84
CA LYS A 5 -14.66 -23.43 -5.07
C LYS A 5 -13.39 -22.57 -5.16
N LEU A 6 -13.45 -21.40 -5.82
CA LEU A 6 -12.30 -20.49 -5.95
C LEU A 6 -11.81 -19.90 -4.62
N TYR A 7 -12.69 -19.70 -3.63
CA TYR A 7 -12.25 -19.23 -2.31
C TYR A 7 -11.50 -20.33 -1.54
N LYS A 8 -11.87 -21.59 -1.75
CA LYS A 8 -11.19 -22.74 -1.16
C LYS A 8 -9.84 -22.99 -1.83
N ASP A 9 -9.78 -22.84 -3.16
CA ASP A 9 -8.59 -23.15 -3.95
C ASP A 9 -7.54 -22.03 -3.93
N PHE A 10 -7.94 -20.76 -3.77
CA PHE A 10 -7.04 -19.60 -3.90
C PHE A 10 -7.10 -18.58 -2.76
N PHE A 11 -7.79 -18.90 -1.66
CA PHE A 11 -8.14 -18.02 -0.53
C PHE A 11 -9.11 -16.88 -0.90
N TYR A 12 -8.90 -16.26 -2.05
CA TYR A 12 -9.80 -15.32 -2.71
C TYR A 12 -9.80 -15.58 -4.22
N PRO A 13 -10.91 -15.40 -4.95
CA PRO A 13 -10.94 -15.59 -6.40
C PRO A 13 -9.90 -14.72 -7.12
N PRO A 14 -9.00 -15.30 -7.94
CA PRO A 14 -7.90 -14.57 -8.59
C PRO A 14 -8.39 -13.80 -9.83
N PHE A 15 -9.23 -12.80 -9.61
CA PHE A 15 -9.76 -11.92 -10.65
C PHE A 15 -8.97 -10.61 -10.72
N SER A 16 -9.02 -9.96 -11.89
CA SER A 16 -8.45 -8.63 -12.12
C SER A 16 -9.26 -7.50 -11.50
N VAL A 17 -10.38 -7.81 -10.83
CA VAL A 17 -11.14 -6.85 -10.01
C VAL A 17 -11.32 -7.46 -8.62
N LEU A 18 -10.79 -6.79 -7.61
CA LEU A 18 -11.00 -7.14 -6.20
C LEU A 18 -11.93 -6.10 -5.59
N ASP A 19 -13.03 -6.56 -5.01
CA ASP A 19 -14.01 -5.67 -4.41
C ASP A 19 -13.93 -5.72 -2.88
N ALA A 20 -13.20 -4.75 -2.33
CA ALA A 20 -13.02 -4.63 -0.89
C ALA A 20 -14.32 -4.32 -0.14
N ARG A 21 -15.41 -3.98 -0.84
CA ARG A 21 -16.71 -3.67 -0.23
C ARG A 21 -17.53 -4.92 0.07
N GLN A 22 -17.14 -6.08 -0.46
CA GLN A 22 -17.88 -7.32 -0.27
C GLN A 22 -17.85 -7.80 1.18
N GLY A 23 -18.94 -8.46 1.61
CA GLY A 23 -19.11 -8.93 2.99
C GLY A 23 -18.00 -9.89 3.45
N TRP A 24 -17.47 -10.73 2.55
CA TRP A 24 -16.32 -11.59 2.85
C TRP A 24 -15.09 -10.75 3.22
N TRP A 25 -14.77 -9.75 2.39
CA TRP A 25 -13.59 -8.89 2.59
C TRP A 25 -13.72 -8.08 3.87
N GLN A 26 -14.88 -7.48 4.11
CA GLN A 26 -15.14 -6.72 5.34
C GLN A 26 -15.08 -7.59 6.60
N THR A 27 -15.53 -8.85 6.51
CA THR A 27 -15.40 -9.79 7.63
C THR A 27 -13.93 -10.14 7.89
N ARG A 28 -13.16 -10.45 6.84
CA ARG A 28 -11.72 -10.74 6.99
C ARG A 28 -10.94 -9.54 7.49
N LYS A 29 -11.28 -8.34 7.04
CA LYS A 29 -10.67 -7.09 7.50
C LYS A 29 -10.88 -6.87 8.99
N ARG A 30 -12.10 -7.13 9.50
CA ARG A 30 -12.37 -7.06 10.95
C ARG A 30 -11.52 -8.05 11.74
N GLN A 31 -11.40 -9.30 11.29
CA GLN A 31 -10.53 -10.29 11.94
C GLN A 31 -9.08 -9.80 12.08
N TRP A 32 -8.56 -9.12 11.05
CA TRP A 32 -7.22 -8.50 11.12
C TRP A 32 -7.15 -7.33 12.10
N LEU A 33 -8.16 -6.45 12.12
CA LEU A 33 -8.19 -5.29 13.02
C LEU A 33 -8.41 -5.70 14.48
N ASP A 34 -9.18 -6.75 14.74
CA ASP A 34 -9.46 -7.30 16.07
C ASP A 34 -8.19 -7.88 16.73
N LEU A 35 -7.10 -8.06 15.98
CA LEU A 35 -5.78 -8.38 16.53
C LEU A 35 -5.12 -7.19 17.26
N GLY A 36 -5.66 -5.98 17.13
CA GLY A 36 -5.10 -4.78 17.74
C GLY A 36 -4.12 -4.01 16.86
N ILE A 37 -4.20 -4.11 15.53
CA ILE A 37 -3.37 -3.30 14.62
C ILE A 37 -3.79 -1.82 14.72
N GLN A 38 -2.89 -0.96 15.18
CA GLN A 38 -3.08 0.47 15.40
C GLN A 38 -2.18 1.30 14.46
N SER A 39 -2.34 1.14 13.15
CA SER A 39 -1.45 1.75 12.15
C SER A 39 -1.63 3.26 11.95
N GLU A 40 -2.60 3.87 12.61
CA GLU A 40 -2.78 5.32 12.71
C GLU A 40 -1.75 5.99 13.64
N LEU A 41 -1.17 5.25 14.59
CA LEU A 41 -0.16 5.78 15.51
C LEU A 41 1.12 6.17 14.76
N GLY A 42 1.69 7.32 15.12
CA GLY A 42 2.87 7.90 14.44
C GLY A 42 2.56 8.71 13.17
N ARG A 43 1.29 9.08 12.96
CA ARG A 43 0.83 9.91 11.83
C ARG A 43 0.21 11.25 12.25
N ASP A 44 0.58 11.74 13.42
CA ASP A 44 -0.01 12.96 14.02
C ASP A 44 0.19 14.19 13.11
N ASP A 45 1.33 14.28 12.43
CA ASP A 45 1.63 15.39 11.49
C ASP A 45 0.90 15.22 10.13
N THR A 46 0.69 13.98 9.68
CA THR A 46 -0.09 13.69 8.45
C THR A 46 -1.57 14.02 8.63
N TRP A 47 -2.06 13.97 9.87
CA TRP A 47 -3.42 14.41 10.19
C TRP A 47 -3.60 15.89 9.91
N GLU A 48 -2.58 16.72 10.14
CA GLU A 48 -2.63 18.16 9.91
C GLU A 48 -2.72 18.56 8.44
N SER A 49 -2.02 17.86 7.54
CA SER A 49 -2.13 18.11 6.10
C SER A 49 -3.51 17.68 5.56
N LEU A 50 -4.05 16.56 6.07
CA LEU A 50 -5.40 16.07 5.73
C LEU A 50 -6.54 16.94 6.29
N LYS A 51 -6.30 17.76 7.34
CA LYS A 51 -7.32 18.68 7.90
C LYS A 51 -7.93 19.55 6.80
N SER A 52 -7.17 19.98 5.79
CA SER A 52 -7.68 20.78 4.67
C SER A 52 -8.70 20.04 3.78
N ILE A 53 -8.48 18.74 3.54
CA ILE A 53 -9.39 17.84 2.79
C ILE A 53 -10.67 17.58 3.59
N TYR A 54 -10.57 17.50 4.91
CA TYR A 54 -11.70 17.28 5.82
C TYR A 54 -12.37 18.59 6.29
N ALA A 55 -11.74 19.76 6.16
CA ALA A 55 -12.25 21.07 6.58
C ALA A 55 -13.53 21.48 5.83
N VAL A 56 -13.73 20.96 4.61
CA VAL A 56 -14.99 21.12 3.85
C VAL A 56 -16.20 20.60 4.65
N LYS A 57 -16.01 19.67 5.60
CA LYS A 57 -17.07 19.14 6.46
C LYS A 57 -17.30 19.92 7.76
N ALA A 58 -16.32 20.67 8.27
CA ALA A 58 -16.50 21.42 9.52
C ALA A 58 -17.60 22.48 9.41
N SER A 59 -17.86 22.99 8.20
CA SER A 59 -18.96 23.92 7.92
C SER A 59 -20.34 23.26 7.85
N HIS A 60 -20.43 21.94 7.67
CA HIS A 60 -21.69 21.17 7.63
C HIS A 60 -22.00 20.45 8.95
N ILE A 61 -21.02 20.36 9.86
CA ILE A 61 -21.13 19.72 11.19
C ILE A 61 -21.30 20.78 12.30
N LYS A 62 -21.98 21.91 12.02
CA LYS A 62 -22.31 22.87 13.11
C LYS A 62 -23.43 22.36 14.05
N ASN A 63 -24.03 21.19 13.79
CA ASN A 63 -25.20 20.71 14.53
C ASN A 63 -25.08 19.31 15.19
N SER A 64 -23.93 18.63 15.20
CA SER A 64 -23.81 17.36 15.93
C SER A 64 -23.19 17.55 17.32
N LYS A 65 -23.94 17.24 18.37
CA LYS A 65 -23.54 17.29 19.79
C LYS A 65 -22.52 16.22 20.24
N HIS A 66 -21.80 15.59 19.31
CA HIS A 66 -20.77 14.61 19.64
C HIS A 66 -19.39 15.23 19.38
N LYS A 67 -18.65 15.47 20.48
CA LYS A 67 -17.27 15.97 20.50
C LYS A 67 -16.24 14.90 20.12
N ASP A 68 -16.67 13.67 19.85
CA ASP A 68 -15.79 12.58 19.49
C ASP A 68 -15.56 12.57 17.98
N THR A 69 -14.30 12.59 17.58
CA THR A 69 -13.84 12.42 16.20
C THR A 69 -14.47 11.13 15.66
N PRO A 70 -15.40 11.20 14.70
CA PRO A 70 -16.12 10.00 14.29
C PRO A 70 -15.17 9.02 13.60
N ALA A 71 -15.29 7.72 13.88
CA ALA A 71 -14.37 6.65 13.45
C ALA A 71 -14.01 6.63 11.94
N TRP A 72 -14.85 7.25 11.08
CA TRP A 72 -14.58 7.42 9.65
C TRP A 72 -13.51 8.47 9.32
N ALA A 73 -13.12 9.29 10.30
CA ALA A 73 -12.10 10.33 10.21
C ALA A 73 -10.71 9.82 10.66
N SER A 74 -10.53 8.51 10.80
CA SER A 74 -9.22 7.89 11.03
C SER A 74 -8.36 7.95 9.75
N THR A 75 -7.07 8.23 9.94
CA THR A 75 -6.03 8.22 8.91
C THR A 75 -6.07 6.90 8.11
N SER A 76 -5.94 6.96 6.79
CA SER A 76 -6.08 5.77 5.92
C SER A 76 -5.10 4.65 6.31
N ILE A 77 -5.63 3.59 6.91
CA ILE A 77 -4.90 2.36 7.23
C ILE A 77 -4.84 1.50 5.97
N PHE A 78 -3.65 0.97 5.63
CA PHE A 78 -3.48 0.08 4.49
C PHE A 78 -4.33 -1.18 4.65
N ASP A 79 -4.87 -1.74 3.56
CA ASP A 79 -5.83 -2.85 3.68
C ASP A 79 -5.11 -4.19 4.00
N PRO A 80 -5.33 -4.79 5.19
CA PRO A 80 -4.64 -6.02 5.59
C PRO A 80 -5.08 -7.24 4.78
N VAL A 81 -6.30 -7.25 4.23
CA VAL A 81 -6.80 -8.35 3.42
C VAL A 81 -6.10 -8.38 2.06
N LEU A 82 -5.83 -7.19 1.49
CA LEU A 82 -5.01 -7.09 0.29
C LEU A 82 -3.59 -7.63 0.53
N CYS A 83 -2.97 -7.29 1.67
CA CYS A 83 -1.67 -7.84 2.05
C CYS A 83 -1.70 -9.37 2.07
N GLU A 84 -2.66 -9.95 2.79
CA GLU A 84 -2.79 -11.39 2.93
C GLU A 84 -2.97 -12.09 1.57
N ILE A 85 -3.84 -11.55 0.72
CA ILE A 85 -4.07 -12.10 -0.63
C ILE A 85 -2.78 -12.07 -1.44
N LEU A 86 -2.10 -10.92 -1.52
CA LEU A 86 -0.89 -10.79 -2.34
C LEU A 86 0.27 -11.62 -1.79
N TYR A 87 0.40 -11.75 -0.47
CA TYR A 87 1.45 -12.57 0.12
C TYR A 87 1.25 -14.05 -0.18
N ARG A 88 0.02 -14.55 -0.06
CA ARG A 88 -0.32 -15.94 -0.44
C ARG A 88 -0.13 -16.21 -1.92
N TRP A 89 -0.37 -15.23 -2.78
CA TRP A 89 -0.29 -15.42 -4.22
C TRP A 89 1.14 -15.34 -4.77
N PHE A 90 2.02 -14.58 -4.13
CA PHE A 90 3.29 -14.18 -4.75
C PHE A 90 4.54 -14.37 -3.89
N VAL A 91 4.40 -14.80 -2.63
CA VAL A 91 5.54 -14.99 -1.71
C VAL A 91 5.75 -16.49 -1.47
N PRO A 92 6.94 -17.05 -1.74
CA PRO A 92 7.25 -18.43 -1.39
C PRO A 92 7.31 -18.59 0.14
N SER A 93 7.20 -19.83 0.63
CA SER A 93 7.38 -20.14 2.06
C SER A 93 8.69 -19.53 2.61
N ASP A 94 8.61 -18.95 3.82
CA ASP A 94 9.69 -18.20 4.47
C ASP A 94 10.27 -17.01 3.66
N GLY A 95 9.58 -16.62 2.58
CA GLY A 95 10.03 -15.57 1.66
C GLY A 95 10.17 -14.20 2.32
N LEU A 96 11.06 -13.39 1.76
CA LEU A 96 11.28 -12.01 2.19
C LEU A 96 10.48 -11.02 1.35
N ILE A 97 9.64 -10.24 2.02
CA ILE A 97 8.92 -9.10 1.45
C ILE A 97 9.74 -7.82 1.69
N PHE A 98 9.93 -7.03 0.63
CA PHE A 98 10.58 -5.72 0.72
C PHE A 98 9.61 -4.61 0.32
N ASP A 99 9.51 -3.61 1.20
CA ASP A 99 8.66 -2.44 1.05
C ASP A 99 9.48 -1.16 1.27
N ALA A 100 9.69 -0.38 0.21
CA ALA A 100 10.47 0.85 0.30
C ALA A 100 9.65 2.05 0.82
N PHE A 101 8.33 1.92 0.93
CA PHE A 101 7.43 3.00 1.36
C PHE A 101 6.46 2.43 2.40
N ALA A 102 7.03 1.97 3.51
CA ALA A 102 6.38 1.10 4.49
C ALA A 102 5.23 1.75 5.23
N GLY A 103 5.27 3.05 5.53
CA GLY A 103 4.20 3.70 6.26
C GLY A 103 3.94 3.00 7.59
N GLY A 104 2.68 2.64 7.83
CA GLY A 104 2.25 2.00 9.08
C GLY A 104 2.58 0.50 9.17
N SER A 105 2.32 -0.07 10.34
CA SER A 105 2.69 -1.44 10.73
C SER A 105 1.99 -2.56 9.94
N VAL A 106 0.81 -2.31 9.33
CA VAL A 106 -0.06 -3.34 8.70
C VAL A 106 0.72 -4.37 7.88
N ARG A 107 1.52 -3.92 6.91
CA ARG A 107 2.18 -4.81 5.94
C ARG A 107 3.19 -5.74 6.61
N GLY A 108 3.91 -5.26 7.61
CA GLY A 108 4.87 -6.05 8.39
C GLY A 108 4.18 -7.01 9.37
N VAL A 109 3.12 -6.56 10.04
CA VAL A 109 2.34 -7.42 10.96
C VAL A 109 1.66 -8.56 10.20
N VAL A 110 1.02 -8.27 9.06
CA VAL A 110 0.39 -9.33 8.22
C VAL A 110 1.45 -10.30 7.71
N ALA A 111 2.63 -9.82 7.28
CA ALA A 111 3.71 -10.69 6.84
C ALA A 111 4.15 -11.64 7.96
N SER A 112 4.41 -11.10 9.15
CA SER A 112 4.81 -11.88 10.34
C SER A 112 3.79 -12.95 10.71
N ARG A 113 2.50 -12.59 10.77
CA ARG A 113 1.41 -13.50 11.13
C ARG A 113 1.19 -14.62 10.11
N LEU A 114 1.64 -14.43 8.87
CA LEU A 114 1.61 -15.44 7.82
C LEU A 114 2.93 -16.22 7.69
N GLY A 115 3.93 -15.94 8.54
CA GLY A 115 5.22 -16.62 8.54
C GLY A 115 6.25 -16.06 7.56
N PHE A 116 6.01 -14.88 6.97
CA PHE A 116 6.93 -14.25 6.03
C PHE A 116 7.91 -13.30 6.71
N ASN A 117 9.11 -13.18 6.13
CA ASN A 117 10.08 -12.18 6.53
C ASN A 117 9.71 -10.82 5.92
N TYR A 118 9.94 -9.72 6.64
CA TYR A 118 9.60 -8.37 6.18
C TYR A 118 10.71 -7.36 6.44
N MET A 119 11.00 -6.53 5.44
CA MET A 119 11.87 -5.36 5.53
C MET A 119 11.14 -4.14 4.95
N GLY A 120 10.81 -3.16 5.80
CA GLY A 120 10.14 -1.93 5.44
C GLY A 120 11.00 -0.69 5.65
N PHE A 121 10.96 0.29 4.75
CA PHE A 121 11.59 1.61 4.93
C PHE A 121 10.54 2.70 5.04
N ASP A 122 10.76 3.64 5.96
CA ASP A 122 9.99 4.88 6.05
C ASP A 122 10.95 6.02 6.39
N ILE A 123 10.72 7.23 5.88
CA ILE A 123 11.60 8.38 6.15
C ILE A 123 11.42 8.93 7.57
N ARG A 124 10.29 8.63 8.21
CA ARG A 124 9.91 9.16 9.53
C ARG A 124 10.32 8.21 10.65
N ALA A 125 11.17 8.69 11.55
CA ALA A 125 11.69 7.89 12.66
C ALA A 125 10.59 7.51 13.67
N GLU A 126 9.64 8.42 13.89
CA GLU A 126 8.47 8.21 14.76
C GLU A 126 7.53 7.12 14.23
N GLN A 127 7.35 7.04 12.90
CA GLN A 127 6.57 5.98 12.27
C GLN A 127 7.28 4.63 12.41
N VAL A 128 8.60 4.59 12.21
CA VAL A 128 9.43 3.38 12.41
C VAL A 128 9.31 2.89 13.86
N ALA A 129 9.50 3.78 14.85
CA ALA A 129 9.38 3.43 16.26
C ALA A 129 7.96 2.98 16.65
N ALA A 130 6.91 3.58 16.08
CA ALA A 130 5.54 3.13 16.28
C ALA A 130 5.29 1.73 15.70
N ASN A 131 5.88 1.41 14.54
CA ASN A 131 5.76 0.10 13.92
C ASN A 131 6.50 -0.98 14.73
N GLU A 132 7.71 -0.68 15.22
CA GLU A 132 8.51 -1.60 16.04
C GLU A 132 7.80 -1.95 17.35
N ARG A 133 7.24 -0.96 18.06
CA ARG A 133 6.44 -1.20 19.28
C ARG A 133 5.22 -2.09 19.03
N GLN A 134 4.49 -1.86 17.94
CA GLN A 134 3.37 -2.75 17.59
C GLN A 134 3.84 -4.16 17.23
N ALA A 135 5.02 -4.32 16.62
CA ALA A 135 5.54 -5.63 16.35
C ALA A 135 5.92 -6.38 17.63
N GLU A 136 6.45 -5.71 18.65
CA GLU A 136 6.73 -6.31 19.97
C GLU A 136 5.45 -6.88 20.62
N GLU A 137 4.33 -6.20 20.47
CA GLU A 137 3.05 -6.62 21.03
C GLU A 137 2.34 -7.69 20.18
N LEU A 138 2.44 -7.58 18.86
CA LEU A 138 1.61 -8.34 17.92
C LEU A 138 2.35 -9.49 17.23
N CYS A 139 3.68 -9.54 17.24
CA CYS A 139 4.46 -10.48 16.43
C CYS A 139 5.44 -11.29 17.29
N SER A 140 5.53 -12.60 17.03
CA SER A 140 6.47 -13.50 17.72
C SER A 140 7.68 -13.84 16.83
N ALA A 141 7.45 -14.55 15.73
CA ALA A 141 8.45 -14.79 14.68
C ALA A 141 7.75 -15.17 13.36
N PRO A 142 8.25 -14.71 12.19
CA PRO A 142 9.37 -13.78 12.02
C PRO A 142 9.02 -12.35 12.44
N VAL A 143 9.89 -11.69 13.21
CA VAL A 143 9.65 -10.29 13.62
C VAL A 143 9.92 -9.36 12.42
N PRO A 144 8.94 -8.53 12.01
CA PRO A 144 9.12 -7.60 10.90
C PRO A 144 10.15 -6.52 11.26
N LYS A 145 10.93 -6.08 10.26
CA LYS A 145 11.97 -5.07 10.46
C LYS A 145 11.62 -3.79 9.71
N TRP A 146 11.79 -2.65 10.37
CA TRP A 146 11.71 -1.34 9.73
C TRP A 146 13.04 -0.61 9.82
N ARG A 147 13.26 0.36 8.92
CA ARG A 147 14.38 1.29 9.02
C ARG A 147 13.96 2.69 8.63
N CYS A 148 14.47 3.67 9.38
CA CYS A 148 14.37 5.07 9.03
C CYS A 148 15.27 5.37 7.83
N LEU A 149 14.68 5.54 6.65
CA LEU A 149 15.40 5.77 5.40
C LEU A 149 14.53 6.48 4.36
N ASP A 150 15.10 7.49 3.70
CA ASP A 150 14.59 8.00 2.44
C ASP A 150 14.85 7.01 1.29
N SER A 151 13.80 6.34 0.83
CA SER A 151 13.85 5.40 -0.29
C SER A 151 14.01 6.06 -1.66
N CYS A 152 13.78 7.36 -1.79
CA CYS A 152 14.04 8.12 -3.01
C CYS A 152 15.50 8.58 -3.10
N GLY A 153 16.22 8.58 -1.98
CA GLY A 153 17.65 8.80 -1.90
C GLY A 153 18.49 7.70 -2.57
N LYS A 154 19.81 7.95 -2.68
CA LYS A 154 20.75 7.07 -3.40
C LYS A 154 21.21 5.84 -2.62
N SER A 155 20.57 5.48 -1.50
CA SER A 155 21.18 4.63 -0.46
C SER A 155 20.51 3.28 -0.21
N ILE A 156 19.40 2.90 -0.88
CA ILE A 156 18.72 1.60 -0.63
C ILE A 156 19.71 0.43 -0.54
N HIS A 157 20.67 0.33 -1.47
CA HIS A 157 21.66 -0.75 -1.52
C HIS A 157 22.61 -0.79 -0.30
N ARG A 158 22.81 0.34 0.41
CA ARG A 158 23.63 0.41 1.63
C ARG A 158 22.90 -0.16 2.83
N HIS A 159 21.58 0.00 2.87
CA HIS A 159 20.75 -0.45 3.99
C HIS A 159 20.15 -1.84 3.73
N PHE A 160 19.90 -2.22 2.48
CA PHE A 160 19.42 -3.55 2.11
C PHE A 160 20.33 -4.19 1.05
N LYS A 161 21.28 -4.98 1.53
CA LYS A 161 22.21 -5.76 0.68
C LYS A 161 21.58 -7.03 0.12
N GLY A 162 20.54 -7.55 0.78
CA GLY A 162 19.84 -8.78 0.41
C GLY A 162 19.02 -8.66 -0.87
N GLN A 163 18.42 -9.78 -1.27
CA GLN A 163 17.42 -9.82 -2.33
C GLN A 163 16.12 -10.39 -1.77
N ALA A 164 15.02 -9.69 -2.01
CA ALA A 164 13.68 -10.05 -1.62
C ALA A 164 13.07 -11.07 -2.59
N ASP A 165 12.12 -11.85 -2.07
CA ASP A 165 11.28 -12.76 -2.85
C ASP A 165 10.02 -12.07 -3.37
N PHE A 166 9.58 -10.99 -2.72
CA PHE A 166 8.48 -10.18 -3.21
C PHE A 166 8.73 -8.71 -2.91
N LEU A 167 8.45 -7.87 -3.89
CA LEU A 167 8.51 -6.42 -3.71
C LEU A 167 7.09 -5.87 -3.66
N PHE A 168 6.69 -5.34 -2.51
CA PHE A 168 5.33 -4.86 -2.29
C PHE A 168 5.33 -3.50 -1.64
N SER A 169 4.74 -2.52 -2.29
CA SER A 169 4.73 -1.15 -1.78
C SER A 169 3.55 -0.33 -2.29
N CYS A 170 3.40 0.87 -1.73
CA CYS A 170 2.52 1.92 -2.21
C CYS A 170 3.34 3.21 -2.19
N PRO A 171 3.65 3.83 -3.34
CA PRO A 171 4.45 5.03 -3.36
C PRO A 171 3.71 6.22 -2.74
N PRO A 172 4.43 7.28 -2.34
CA PRO A 172 3.81 8.55 -1.97
C PRO A 172 2.95 9.12 -3.12
N TYR A 173 1.96 9.94 -2.79
CA TYR A 173 1.02 10.55 -3.76
C TYR A 173 1.38 12.00 -4.14
N GLY A 174 2.66 12.38 -4.05
CA GLY A 174 3.09 13.76 -4.31
C GLY A 174 2.42 14.77 -3.37
N ASP A 175 2.10 15.95 -3.88
CA ASP A 175 1.52 17.08 -3.14
C ASP A 175 0.07 16.86 -2.67
N LEU A 176 -0.55 15.73 -3.03
CA LEU A 176 -1.86 15.32 -2.54
C LEU A 176 -1.81 14.87 -1.07
N GLU A 177 -0.71 14.27 -0.66
CA GLU A 177 -0.47 13.77 0.70
C GLU A 177 0.93 14.21 1.13
N VAL A 178 1.03 15.41 1.71
CA VAL A 178 2.27 15.86 2.36
C VAL A 178 2.48 15.02 3.61
N TYR A 179 3.54 14.22 3.63
CA TYR A 179 3.83 13.30 4.74
C TYR A 179 4.73 13.92 5.81
N SER A 180 5.66 14.81 5.42
CA SER A 180 6.55 15.55 6.32
C SER A 180 7.27 16.73 5.62
N ASP A 181 7.89 17.61 6.40
CA ASP A 181 8.79 18.67 5.91
C ASP A 181 10.28 18.22 5.86
N LEU A 182 10.54 16.91 5.97
CA LEU A 182 11.91 16.39 6.05
C LEU A 182 12.66 16.56 4.73
N ALA A 183 13.96 16.88 4.84
CA ALA A 183 14.85 16.90 3.67
C ALA A 183 14.93 15.49 3.06
N GLY A 184 14.44 15.34 1.83
CA GLY A 184 14.34 14.06 1.12
C GLY A 184 12.92 13.53 0.96
N ASP A 185 11.94 14.11 1.67
CA ASP A 185 10.53 13.80 1.43
C ASP A 185 10.07 14.41 0.10
N ILE A 186 9.82 13.54 -0.88
CA ILE A 186 9.45 13.98 -2.23
C ILE A 186 7.99 14.42 -2.33
N SER A 187 7.15 14.22 -1.30
CA SER A 187 5.73 14.61 -1.34
C SER A 187 5.49 16.11 -1.49
N ASN A 188 6.50 16.95 -1.23
CA ASN A 188 6.43 18.41 -1.40
C ASN A 188 7.04 18.93 -2.71
N MET A 189 7.52 18.05 -3.59
CA MET A 189 8.32 18.45 -4.76
C MET A 189 7.46 18.68 -6.01
N PRO A 190 7.94 19.51 -6.97
CA PRO A 190 7.35 19.58 -8.30
C PRO A 190 7.23 18.20 -8.96
N TRP A 191 6.19 18.02 -9.78
CA TRP A 191 5.82 16.71 -10.34
C TRP A 191 6.96 16.00 -11.08
N ASP A 192 7.74 16.73 -11.88
CA ASP A 192 8.87 16.20 -12.63
C ASP A 192 9.99 15.68 -11.70
N VAL A 193 10.28 16.43 -10.63
CA VAL A 193 11.25 16.03 -9.59
C VAL A 193 10.75 14.83 -8.81
N PHE A 194 9.46 14.84 -8.42
CA PHE A 194 8.79 13.72 -7.76
C PHE A 194 8.87 12.44 -8.63
N ALA A 195 8.44 12.52 -9.89
CA ALA A 195 8.40 11.40 -10.80
C ALA A 195 9.81 10.86 -11.11
N GLY A 196 10.79 11.75 -11.27
CA GLY A 196 12.21 11.37 -11.45
C GLY A 196 12.78 10.65 -10.23
N SER A 197 12.45 11.11 -9.02
CA SER A 197 12.92 10.52 -7.77
C SER A 197 12.27 9.16 -7.51
N LEU A 198 10.96 9.04 -7.76
CA LEU A 198 10.25 7.76 -7.69
C LEU A 198 10.80 6.76 -8.72
N ARG A 199 11.06 7.19 -9.96
CA ARG A 199 11.70 6.36 -10.99
C ARG A 199 13.07 5.87 -10.56
N HIS A 200 13.88 6.74 -9.95
CA HIS A 200 15.17 6.35 -9.38
C HIS A 200 15.02 5.29 -8.29
N SER A 201 14.11 5.52 -7.33
CA SER A 201 13.82 4.58 -6.24
C SER A 201 13.42 3.21 -6.77
N ILE A 202 12.44 3.15 -7.69
CA ILE A 202 11.95 1.90 -8.28
C ILE A 202 13.07 1.12 -8.97
N LYS A 203 14.00 1.80 -9.67
CA LYS A 203 15.16 1.15 -10.29
C LYS A 203 16.10 0.53 -9.24
N GLN A 204 16.29 1.16 -8.09
CA GLN A 204 17.09 0.58 -7.00
C GLN A 204 16.38 -0.61 -6.35
N GLN A 205 15.09 -0.47 -6.10
CA GLN A 205 14.21 -1.51 -5.57
C GLN A 205 14.19 -2.76 -6.45
N ALA A 206 14.03 -2.61 -7.77
CA ALA A 206 14.07 -3.69 -8.74
C ALA A 206 15.38 -4.49 -8.73
N LYS A 207 16.52 -3.85 -8.41
CA LYS A 207 17.81 -4.53 -8.22
C LYS A 207 17.87 -5.37 -6.95
N ARG A 208 16.96 -5.14 -5.99
CA ARG A 208 16.81 -5.89 -4.74
C ARG A 208 15.77 -7.01 -4.84
N LEU A 209 15.08 -7.17 -5.97
CA LEU A 209 14.24 -8.34 -6.22
C LEU A 209 15.09 -9.48 -6.82
N LYS A 210 14.93 -10.72 -6.33
CA LYS A 210 15.54 -11.91 -6.97
C LYS A 210 14.99 -12.10 -8.39
N ASN A 211 15.71 -12.85 -9.23
CA ASN A 211 15.15 -13.30 -10.50
C ASN A 211 14.03 -14.33 -10.24
N ASN A 212 13.10 -14.42 -11.19
CA ASN A 212 11.92 -15.30 -11.14
C ASN A 212 11.04 -15.01 -9.92
N ARG A 213 10.78 -13.71 -9.69
CA ARG A 213 9.94 -13.20 -8.59
C ARG A 213 9.04 -12.08 -9.06
N PHE A 214 7.98 -11.85 -8.28
CA PHE A 214 6.97 -10.85 -8.57
C PHE A 214 7.20 -9.54 -7.80
N ALA A 215 6.64 -8.46 -8.32
CA ALA A 215 6.48 -7.20 -7.62
C ALA A 215 5.04 -6.71 -7.78
N ALA A 216 4.52 -6.03 -6.76
CA ALA A 216 3.20 -5.41 -6.76
C ALA A 216 3.27 -4.00 -6.19
N TYR A 217 2.73 -3.02 -6.93
CA TYR A 217 2.59 -1.64 -6.47
C TYR A 217 1.13 -1.25 -6.42
N VAL A 218 0.64 -0.83 -5.24
CA VAL A 218 -0.71 -0.27 -5.09
C VAL A 218 -0.63 1.23 -5.31
N VAL A 219 -1.36 1.74 -6.30
CA VAL A 219 -1.26 3.13 -6.72
C VAL A 219 -2.60 3.62 -7.26
N SER A 220 -2.93 4.88 -6.98
CA SER A 220 -3.99 5.64 -7.64
C SER A 220 -3.38 6.77 -8.43
N ASP A 221 -4.16 7.37 -9.34
CA ASP A 221 -3.71 8.56 -10.02
C ASP A 221 -4.11 9.82 -9.25
N ILE A 222 -3.24 10.82 -9.34
CA ILE A 222 -3.39 12.11 -8.69
C ILE A 222 -3.63 13.17 -9.75
N ARG A 223 -4.24 14.28 -9.34
CA ARG A 223 -4.56 15.37 -10.25
C ARG A 223 -3.69 16.58 -9.97
N ASP A 224 -3.30 17.29 -11.02
CA ASP A 224 -2.67 18.60 -10.89
C ASP A 224 -3.67 19.66 -10.40
N LYS A 225 -3.18 20.91 -10.26
CA LYS A 225 -3.97 22.06 -9.80
C LYS A 225 -5.09 22.46 -10.78
N GLU A 226 -4.98 22.10 -12.05
CA GLU A 226 -6.01 22.29 -13.09
C GLU A 226 -7.02 21.11 -13.10
N GLY A 227 -6.69 20.06 -12.35
CA GLY A 227 -7.45 18.86 -12.11
C GLY A 227 -7.36 17.83 -13.24
N PHE A 228 -6.29 17.82 -14.03
CA PHE A 228 -5.96 16.75 -14.97
C PHE A 228 -5.12 15.67 -14.27
N TYR A 229 -5.21 14.43 -14.74
CA TYR A 229 -4.39 13.35 -14.16
C TYR A 229 -2.93 13.52 -14.53
N LEU A 230 -2.05 13.32 -13.54
CA LEU A 230 -0.60 13.40 -13.70
C LEU A 230 0.01 12.10 -14.23
N GLY A 231 -0.71 10.97 -14.16
CA GLY A 231 -0.29 9.69 -14.71
C GLY A 231 0.62 8.91 -13.78
N LEU A 232 0.40 8.98 -12.46
CA LEU A 232 1.23 8.27 -11.48
C LEU A 232 1.33 6.74 -11.73
N PRO A 233 0.23 6.03 -12.08
CA PRO A 233 0.33 4.62 -12.45
C PRO A 233 1.28 4.36 -13.64
N GLU A 234 1.31 5.27 -14.62
CA GLU A 234 2.18 5.16 -15.79
C GLU A 234 3.66 5.42 -15.43
N VAL A 235 3.93 6.36 -14.52
CA VAL A 235 5.28 6.56 -13.96
C VAL A 235 5.78 5.28 -13.29
N VAL A 236 4.95 4.64 -12.46
CA VAL A 236 5.30 3.38 -11.80
C VAL A 236 5.55 2.27 -12.82
N ARG A 237 4.61 2.09 -13.77
CA ARG A 237 4.69 1.06 -14.81
C ARG A 237 5.95 1.19 -15.66
N SER A 238 6.19 2.38 -16.21
CA SER A 238 7.36 2.66 -17.04
C SER A 238 8.68 2.48 -16.25
N SER A 239 8.70 2.88 -14.97
CA SER A 239 9.89 2.76 -14.12
C SER A 239 10.31 1.31 -13.88
N PHE A 240 9.36 0.40 -13.64
CA PHE A 240 9.67 -1.03 -13.50
C PHE A 240 10.10 -1.66 -14.82
N CYS A 241 9.44 -1.32 -15.93
CA CYS A 241 9.83 -1.80 -17.26
C CYS A 241 11.25 -1.37 -17.62
N GLU A 242 11.61 -0.11 -17.39
CA GLU A 242 12.98 0.38 -17.57
C GLU A 242 14.00 -0.24 -16.61
N ALA A 243 13.54 -0.76 -15.46
CA ALA A 243 14.37 -1.51 -14.52
C ALA A 243 14.54 -2.98 -14.91
N GLY A 244 13.96 -3.41 -16.05
CA GLY A 244 14.08 -4.78 -16.59
C GLY A 244 13.02 -5.77 -16.11
N LEU A 245 11.97 -5.30 -15.41
CA LEU A 245 10.82 -6.15 -15.09
C LEU A 245 9.80 -6.12 -16.23
N LYS A 246 9.02 -7.19 -16.37
CA LYS A 246 7.90 -7.25 -17.32
C LYS A 246 6.61 -6.90 -16.60
N TYR A 247 5.80 -6.04 -17.20
CA TYR A 247 4.44 -5.79 -16.74
C TYR A 247 3.60 -7.06 -16.93
N TYR A 248 3.21 -7.69 -15.82
CA TYR A 248 2.63 -9.03 -15.82
C TYR A 248 1.10 -8.99 -15.80
N GLY A 249 0.52 -8.00 -15.14
CA GLY A 249 -0.92 -7.84 -15.06
C GLY A 249 -1.31 -6.66 -14.17
N GLU A 250 -2.61 -6.50 -13.99
CA GLU A 250 -3.21 -5.44 -13.21
C GLU A 250 -4.44 -5.95 -12.46
N ILE A 251 -4.62 -5.42 -11.26
CA ILE A 251 -5.85 -5.59 -10.50
C ILE A 251 -6.45 -4.21 -10.21
N VAL A 252 -7.75 -4.05 -10.46
CA VAL A 252 -8.53 -2.91 -9.98
C VAL A 252 -9.07 -3.24 -8.60
N LEU A 253 -8.59 -2.52 -7.59
CA LEU A 253 -9.07 -2.63 -6.22
C LEU A 253 -10.18 -1.60 -5.98
N LEU A 254 -11.42 -2.08 -5.87
CA LEU A 254 -12.57 -1.23 -5.52
C LEU A 254 -12.56 -1.00 -4.00
N ASN A 255 -12.30 0.24 -3.61
CA ASN A 255 -12.24 0.62 -2.21
C ASN A 255 -13.63 0.96 -1.65
N ALA A 256 -13.72 0.99 -0.33
CA ALA A 256 -14.86 1.62 0.33
C ALA A 256 -14.99 3.07 -0.17
N LEU A 257 -16.20 3.49 -0.52
CA LEU A 257 -16.42 4.82 -1.11
C LEU A 257 -16.13 5.96 -0.12
N GLY A 258 -16.17 5.69 1.19
CA GLY A 258 -15.85 6.67 2.24
C GLY A 258 -16.59 7.99 2.02
N THR A 259 -15.83 9.09 1.90
CA THR A 259 -16.39 10.43 1.68
C THR A 259 -16.63 10.77 0.20
N LEU A 260 -16.29 9.89 -0.74
CA LEU A 260 -16.41 10.15 -2.17
C LEU A 260 -17.83 10.56 -2.61
N PRO A 261 -18.92 9.91 -2.16
CA PRO A 261 -20.28 10.30 -2.55
C PRO A 261 -20.67 11.72 -2.10
N LEU A 262 -20.08 12.18 -0.99
CA LEU A 262 -20.31 13.54 -0.47
C LEU A 262 -19.62 14.61 -1.32
N ARG A 263 -18.48 14.27 -1.94
CA ARG A 263 -17.63 15.22 -2.69
C ARG A 263 -17.89 15.19 -4.19
N VAL A 264 -18.31 14.05 -4.74
CA VAL A 264 -18.40 13.83 -6.19
C VAL A 264 -19.45 14.72 -6.88
N ARG A 265 -20.55 15.06 -6.19
CA ARG A 265 -21.60 15.92 -6.76
C ARG A 265 -21.02 17.26 -7.21
N GLY A 266 -20.32 17.98 -6.33
CA GLY A 266 -19.75 19.28 -6.66
C GLY A 266 -18.70 19.20 -7.78
N GLN A 267 -17.88 18.14 -7.79
CA GLN A 267 -16.89 17.91 -8.87
C GLN A 267 -17.59 17.67 -10.22
N TRP A 268 -18.67 16.89 -10.21
CA TRP A 268 -19.46 16.56 -11.40
C TRP A 268 -20.23 17.78 -11.94
N GLU A 269 -20.94 18.49 -11.08
CA GLU A 269 -21.71 19.68 -11.47
C GLU A 269 -20.80 20.80 -12.01
N LYS A 270 -19.62 21.00 -11.42
CA LYS A 270 -18.67 22.03 -11.87
C LYS A 270 -17.92 21.68 -13.16
N SER A 271 -17.57 20.40 -13.35
CA SER A 271 -16.56 20.03 -14.36
C SER A 271 -16.74 18.65 -15.00
N ARG A 272 -17.86 17.97 -14.73
CA ARG A 272 -18.14 16.59 -15.16
C ARG A 272 -17.02 15.60 -14.83
N LYS A 273 -16.28 15.86 -13.74
CA LYS A 273 -15.16 15.01 -13.32
C LYS A 273 -15.69 13.84 -12.48
N PRO A 274 -15.41 12.58 -12.87
CA PRO A 274 -15.80 11.43 -12.07
C PRO A 274 -14.94 11.32 -10.81
N GLY A 275 -15.56 10.84 -9.73
CA GLY A 275 -14.85 10.47 -8.52
C GLY A 275 -14.12 9.14 -8.70
N ARG A 276 -12.81 9.10 -8.43
CA ARG A 276 -12.02 7.87 -8.51
C ARG A 276 -12.30 6.99 -7.28
N ALA A 277 -12.94 5.85 -7.51
CA ALA A 277 -13.38 4.90 -6.48
C ALA A 277 -12.50 3.64 -6.38
N HIS A 278 -11.33 3.65 -7.02
CA HIS A 278 -10.46 2.49 -7.10
C HIS A 278 -8.97 2.87 -7.02
N GLN A 279 -8.16 1.87 -6.69
CA GLN A 279 -6.71 1.87 -6.88
C GLN A 279 -6.33 0.77 -7.88
N ASN A 280 -5.15 0.88 -8.44
CA ASN A 280 -4.54 -0.10 -9.32
C ASN A 280 -3.47 -0.85 -8.52
N VAL A 281 -3.51 -2.18 -8.54
CA VAL A 281 -2.38 -3.01 -8.10
C VAL A 281 -1.67 -3.45 -9.37
N LEU A 282 -0.55 -2.80 -9.66
CA LEU A 282 0.28 -3.07 -10.82
C LEU A 282 1.18 -4.26 -10.51
N LEU A 283 1.10 -5.32 -11.31
CA LEU A 283 1.87 -6.55 -11.11
C LEU A 283 3.01 -6.65 -12.13
N PHE A 284 4.18 -7.02 -11.65
CA PHE A 284 5.38 -7.19 -12.47
C PHE A 284 6.06 -8.51 -12.15
N VAL A 285 6.84 -9.02 -13.11
CA VAL A 285 7.72 -10.17 -12.91
C VAL A 285 9.14 -9.84 -13.37
N LYS A 286 10.12 -10.21 -12.54
CA LYS A 286 11.54 -10.21 -12.91
C LYS A 286 11.92 -11.61 -13.36
N GLY A 287 12.45 -11.76 -14.57
CA GLY A 287 12.80 -13.09 -15.12
C GLY A 287 11.60 -13.83 -15.72
N ASP A 288 11.48 -15.13 -15.46
CA ASP A 288 10.47 -16.03 -16.03
C ASP A 288 9.33 -16.33 -15.05
N PRO A 289 8.07 -15.97 -15.37
CA PRO A 289 6.91 -16.27 -14.53
C PRO A 289 6.60 -17.77 -14.40
N LYS A 290 7.01 -18.62 -15.35
CA LYS A 290 6.81 -20.08 -15.24
C LYS A 290 7.71 -20.67 -14.15
N ILE A 291 8.97 -20.25 -14.10
CA ILE A 291 9.90 -20.65 -13.04
C ILE A 291 9.42 -20.08 -11.70
N ALA A 292 8.98 -18.82 -11.67
CA ALA A 292 8.42 -18.21 -10.47
C ALA A 292 7.22 -19.02 -9.94
N LYS A 293 6.28 -19.42 -10.82
CA LYS A 293 5.12 -20.26 -10.44
C LYS A 293 5.55 -21.63 -9.92
N GLN A 294 6.54 -22.27 -10.55
CA GLN A 294 7.02 -23.58 -10.10
C GLN A 294 7.59 -23.51 -8.69
N ASP A 295 8.36 -22.46 -8.39
CA ASP A 295 8.98 -22.25 -7.09
C ASP A 295 7.98 -21.83 -5.99
N LEU A 296 6.93 -21.09 -6.35
CA LEU A 296 5.84 -20.74 -5.43
C LEU A 296 4.98 -21.94 -5.02
N GLY A 297 4.84 -22.93 -5.90
CA GLY A 297 3.92 -24.06 -5.69
C GLY A 297 2.44 -23.66 -5.85
N ASP A 298 1.58 -24.30 -5.07
CA ASP A 298 0.14 -24.00 -5.05
C ASP A 298 -0.18 -22.89 -4.03
N THR A 299 -1.21 -22.10 -4.29
CA THR A 299 -1.62 -21.00 -3.42
C THR A 299 -2.02 -21.52 -2.03
N PRO A 300 -1.39 -21.05 -0.94
CA PRO A 300 -1.76 -21.46 0.42
C PRO A 300 -3.13 -20.92 0.81
N CYS A 301 -4.05 -21.82 1.14
CA CYS A 301 -5.41 -21.50 1.62
C CYS A 301 -5.64 -21.84 3.10
N ASN A 302 -4.59 -22.20 3.82
CA ASN A 302 -4.65 -22.39 5.26
C ASN A 302 -5.06 -21.07 5.94
N ASP A 303 -6.19 -21.09 6.64
CA ASP A 303 -6.61 -19.95 7.45
C ASP A 303 -5.73 -19.92 8.71
N PRO A 304 -4.97 -18.84 8.99
CA PRO A 304 -4.25 -18.66 10.24
C PRO A 304 -5.20 -18.40 11.43
N PHE A 305 -6.50 -18.26 11.18
CA PHE A 305 -7.57 -18.07 12.17
C PHE A 305 -8.49 -19.27 12.26
#